data_AF-A0A445DXF0-F1
#
_entry.id   AF-A0A445DXF0-F1
#
_cell.length_a   1.000
_cell.length_b   1.000
_cell.length_c   1.000
_cell.angle_alpha   90.00
_cell.angle_beta   90.00
_cell.angle_gamma   90.00
#
_symmetry.space_group_name_H-M   'P 1'
#
loop_
_entity.id
_entity.type
_entity.pdbx_description
1 polymer ?
#
loop_
_entity_poly.entity_id
_entity_poly.type
_entity_poly.pdbx_seq_one_letter_code
_entity_poly.pdbx_strand_id
1 'polypeptide(L)'
;MSEEKKMIVRDLGFGGLMHIPPLRVHHQVLRELANNFKLGENRLKTGYGSFKITPKRIGDALGIKASGDLFPTKVNYKKFSEDNKEIFRRFQGKTLKSLTDEMMDIGVGNEQDRLMFKRIFILYIQMAFLLPMTINKISPVHLTPIFEMDTITERNWGRACIEFYHQGRN
;
A
#
# COMPACT_ATOMS: atom_id res chain seq x y z
N MET A 1 -8.34 -15.33 7.06
CA MET A 1 -9.24 -14.25 6.59
C MET A 1 -10.63 -14.83 6.36
N SER A 2 -11.66 -14.32 7.06
CA SER A 2 -13.07 -14.68 6.84
C SER A 2 -13.60 -14.09 5.52
N GLU A 3 -14.73 -14.59 5.02
CA GLU A 3 -15.36 -14.07 3.80
C GLU A 3 -15.80 -12.59 3.93
N GLU A 4 -16.31 -12.19 5.10
CA GLU A 4 -16.67 -10.79 5.38
C GLU A 4 -15.48 -9.85 5.22
N LYS A 5 -14.33 -10.22 5.79
CA LYS A 5 -13.09 -9.46 5.64
C LYS A 5 -12.65 -9.40 4.17
N LYS A 6 -12.78 -10.49 3.41
CA LYS A 6 -12.46 -10.51 1.97
C LYS A 6 -13.40 -9.60 1.16
N MET A 7 -14.69 -9.53 1.50
CA MET A 7 -15.62 -8.58 0.87
C MET A 7 -15.17 -7.14 1.10
N ILE A 8 -14.80 -6.78 2.33
CA ILE A 8 -14.27 -5.44 2.63
C ILE A 8 -13.03 -5.12 1.78
N VAL A 9 -12.13 -6.09 1.60
CA VAL A 9 -10.93 -5.91 0.74
C VAL A 9 -11.31 -5.65 -0.72
N ARG A 10 -12.35 -6.31 -1.25
CA ARG A 10 -12.88 -6.04 -2.60
C ARG A 10 -13.47 -4.64 -2.69
N ASP A 11 -14.27 -4.25 -1.71
CA ASP A 11 -14.92 -2.94 -1.65
C ASP A 11 -13.91 -1.80 -1.57
N LEU A 12 -12.75 -2.04 -0.94
CA LEU A 12 -11.62 -1.10 -0.93
C LEU A 12 -10.89 -0.98 -2.28
N GLY A 13 -11.26 -1.76 -3.30
CA GLY A 13 -10.63 -1.75 -4.61
C GLY A 13 -9.36 -2.59 -4.72
N PHE A 14 -9.12 -3.48 -3.75
CA PHE A 14 -7.96 -4.38 -3.71
C PHE A 14 -8.32 -5.83 -4.05
N GLY A 15 -9.50 -6.06 -4.64
CA GLY A 15 -9.94 -7.39 -5.06
C GLY A 15 -8.96 -8.10 -6.00
N GLY A 16 -8.30 -7.34 -6.89
CA GLY A 16 -7.30 -7.87 -7.83
C GLY A 16 -6.11 -8.55 -7.14
N LEU A 17 -5.68 -8.04 -5.98
CA LEU A 17 -4.55 -8.61 -5.24
C LEU A 17 -4.81 -10.03 -4.73
N MET A 18 -6.08 -10.38 -4.48
CA MET A 18 -6.44 -11.72 -4.04
C MET A 18 -6.32 -12.78 -5.14
N HIS A 19 -6.22 -12.36 -6.40
CA HIS A 19 -6.06 -13.26 -7.54
C HIS A 19 -4.60 -13.44 -7.96
N ILE A 20 -3.67 -12.70 -7.35
CA ILE A 20 -2.24 -12.84 -7.62
C ILE A 20 -1.78 -14.19 -7.04
N PRO A 21 -1.34 -15.15 -7.89
CA PRO A 21 -0.87 -16.42 -7.39
C PRO A 21 0.44 -16.23 -6.60
N PRO A 22 0.78 -17.15 -5.68
CA PRO A 22 2.10 -17.16 -5.07
C PRO A 22 3.18 -17.28 -6.15
N LEU A 23 3.96 -16.22 -6.36
CA LEU A 23 5.04 -16.22 -7.34
C LEU A 23 6.36 -16.64 -6.67
N ARG A 24 6.96 -17.73 -7.15
CA ARG A 24 8.34 -18.09 -6.81
C ARG A 24 9.26 -17.51 -7.86
N VAL A 25 9.83 -16.34 -7.58
CA VAL A 25 10.78 -15.69 -8.47
C VAL A 25 12.19 -15.93 -7.93
N HIS A 26 13.08 -16.46 -8.77
CA HIS A 26 14.47 -16.66 -8.40
C HIS A 26 15.14 -15.32 -8.09
N HIS A 27 15.94 -15.25 -7.03
CA HIS A 27 16.57 -13.98 -6.61
C HIS A 27 17.38 -13.36 -7.76
N GLN A 28 18.08 -14.17 -8.56
CA GLN A 28 18.84 -13.66 -9.71
C GLN A 28 17.97 -12.84 -10.67
N VAL A 29 16.76 -13.28 -10.97
CA VAL A 29 15.82 -12.55 -11.83
C VAL A 29 15.42 -11.22 -11.19
N LEU A 30 15.11 -11.21 -9.89
CA LEU A 30 14.80 -9.96 -9.17
C LEU A 30 15.97 -8.98 -9.21
N ARG A 31 17.21 -9.47 -9.05
CA ARG A 31 18.42 -8.66 -9.10
C ARG A 31 18.64 -8.07 -10.50
N GLU A 32 18.48 -8.87 -11.55
CA GLU A 32 18.58 -8.42 -12.93
C GLU A 32 17.51 -7.37 -13.27
N LEU A 33 16.26 -7.57 -12.85
CA LEU A 33 15.18 -6.60 -13.02
C LEU A 33 15.50 -5.28 -12.30
N ALA A 34 15.98 -5.35 -11.06
CA ALA A 34 16.37 -4.17 -10.28
C ALA A 34 17.53 -3.41 -10.93
N ASN A 35 18.55 -4.11 -11.45
CA ASN A 35 19.72 -3.51 -12.10
C ASN A 35 19.37 -2.84 -13.43
N ASN A 36 18.36 -3.36 -14.14
CA ASN A 36 17.93 -2.85 -15.42
C ASN A 36 16.85 -1.76 -15.33
N PHE A 37 16.33 -1.46 -14.13
CA PHE A 37 15.37 -0.40 -13.93
C PHE A 37 16.05 0.98 -13.86
N LYS A 38 15.71 1.85 -14.80
CA LYS A 38 16.15 3.26 -14.86
C LYS A 38 15.12 4.13 -14.16
N LEU A 39 15.39 4.45 -12.89
CA LEU A 39 14.48 5.19 -12.00
C LEU A 39 14.05 6.54 -12.61
N GLY A 40 15.00 7.39 -13.04
CA GLY A 40 14.68 8.72 -13.59
C GLY A 40 13.78 8.71 -14.82
N GLU A 41 13.81 7.64 -15.61
CA GLU A 41 12.95 7.47 -16.78
C GLU A 41 11.66 6.70 -16.48
N ASN A 42 11.59 6.07 -15.29
CA ASN A 42 10.65 5.00 -14.97
C ASN A 42 10.64 3.91 -16.06
N ARG A 43 11.81 3.43 -16.50
CA ARG A 43 11.90 2.43 -17.58
C ARG A 43 12.64 1.18 -17.15
N LEU A 44 12.05 0.02 -17.39
CA LEU A 44 12.73 -1.27 -17.29
C LEU A 44 13.33 -1.63 -18.64
N LYS A 45 14.64 -1.86 -18.70
CA LYS A 45 15.32 -2.40 -19.89
C LYS A 45 15.40 -3.92 -19.78
N THR A 46 15.21 -4.61 -20.89
CA THR A 46 15.33 -6.07 -20.99
C THR A 46 15.99 -6.41 -22.33
N GLY A 47 16.41 -7.66 -22.52
CA GLY A 47 16.89 -8.13 -23.83
C GLY A 47 15.86 -8.01 -24.96
N TYR A 48 14.57 -7.91 -24.62
CA TYR A 48 13.46 -7.79 -25.57
C TYR A 48 13.03 -6.34 -25.83
N GLY A 49 13.65 -5.35 -25.17
CA GLY A 49 13.31 -3.94 -25.32
C GLY A 49 13.13 -3.20 -24.00
N SER A 50 12.63 -1.96 -24.08
CA SER A 50 12.48 -1.07 -22.93
C SER A 50 11.04 -0.68 -22.67
N PHE A 51 10.55 -0.98 -21.47
CA PHE A 51 9.17 -0.76 -21.04
C PHE A 51 9.11 0.40 -20.05
N LYS A 52 8.29 1.41 -20.34
CA LYS A 52 7.97 2.46 -19.37
C LYS A 52 6.99 1.94 -18.32
N ILE A 53 7.36 2.06 -17.05
CA ILE A 53 6.48 1.81 -15.91
C ILE A 53 5.64 3.07 -15.71
N THR A 54 4.32 2.89 -15.72
CA THR A 54 3.34 3.99 -15.56
C THR A 54 2.35 3.59 -14.47
N PRO A 55 1.67 4.56 -13.82
CA PRO A 55 0.63 4.24 -12.84
C PRO A 55 -0.39 3.26 -13.40
N LYS A 56 -0.86 3.49 -14.64
CA LYS A 56 -1.82 2.61 -15.32
C LYS A 56 -1.32 1.17 -15.42
N ARG A 57 -0.07 0.96 -15.87
CA ARG A 57 0.50 -0.40 -15.95
C ARG A 57 0.62 -1.09 -14.59
N ILE A 58 0.92 -0.34 -13.53
CA ILE A 58 0.92 -0.89 -12.16
C ILE A 58 -0.51 -1.25 -11.74
N GLY A 59 -1.48 -0.36 -12.00
CA GLY A 59 -2.88 -0.60 -11.73
C GLY A 59 -3.42 -1.83 -12.44
N ASP A 60 -3.17 -1.96 -13.73
CA ASP A 60 -3.59 -3.09 -14.56
C ASP A 60 -2.94 -4.40 -14.07
N ALA A 61 -1.65 -4.37 -13.72
CA ALA A 61 -0.93 -5.57 -13.26
C ALA A 61 -1.34 -6.04 -11.86
N LEU A 62 -1.64 -5.09 -10.96
CA LEU A 62 -1.99 -5.39 -9.56
C LEU A 62 -3.51 -5.43 -9.31
N GLY A 63 -4.31 -5.03 -10.29
CA GLY A 63 -5.75 -4.82 -10.14
C GLY A 63 -6.09 -3.77 -9.09
N ILE A 64 -5.34 -2.66 -9.06
CA ILE A 64 -5.55 -1.51 -8.15
C ILE A 64 -5.82 -0.24 -8.95
N LYS A 65 -6.44 0.76 -8.31
CA LYS A 65 -6.75 2.03 -8.98
C LYS A 65 -5.48 2.83 -9.32
N ALA A 66 -5.42 3.33 -10.54
CA ALA A 66 -4.29 4.11 -11.06
C ALA A 66 -4.70 5.50 -11.62
N SER A 67 -5.88 5.95 -11.23
CA SER A 67 -6.49 7.24 -11.59
C SER A 67 -7.06 7.92 -10.34
N GLY A 68 -7.46 9.19 -10.47
CA GLY A 68 -7.94 10.01 -9.35
C GLY A 68 -6.84 10.78 -8.65
N ASP A 69 -7.18 11.32 -7.50
CA ASP A 69 -6.33 12.25 -6.77
C ASP A 69 -5.12 11.57 -6.11
N LEU A 70 -4.03 12.32 -6.01
CA LEU A 70 -2.84 11.90 -5.28
C LEU A 70 -3.12 11.90 -3.78
N PHE A 71 -2.33 11.12 -3.04
CA PHE A 71 -2.31 11.23 -1.60
C PHE A 71 -1.66 12.56 -1.18
N PRO A 72 -2.11 13.18 -0.09
CA PRO A 72 -1.38 14.28 0.53
C PRO A 72 0.07 13.88 0.82
N THR A 73 1.02 14.75 0.51
CA THR A 73 2.44 14.47 0.74
C THR A 73 2.81 14.52 2.23
N LYS A 74 2.01 15.24 3.04
CA LYS A 74 2.21 15.38 4.48
C LYS A 74 0.88 15.40 5.20
N VAL A 75 0.87 14.73 6.34
CA VAL A 75 -0.23 14.80 7.30
C VAL A 75 0.02 15.97 8.25
N ASN A 76 -0.96 16.86 8.42
CA ASN A 76 -0.85 17.96 9.37
C ASN A 76 -1.33 17.53 10.76
N TYR A 77 -0.41 17.00 11.56
CA TYR A 77 -0.69 16.53 12.93
C TYR A 77 -1.33 17.62 13.82
N LYS A 78 -1.00 18.90 13.61
CA LYS A 78 -1.60 20.00 14.40
C LYS A 78 -3.10 20.16 14.17
N LYS A 79 -3.60 19.70 13.02
CA LYS A 79 -5.02 19.77 12.65
C LYS A 79 -5.80 18.50 13.01
N PHE A 80 -5.17 17.53 13.67
CA PHE A 80 -5.85 16.30 14.05
C PHE A 80 -6.84 16.51 15.20
N SER A 81 -8.01 15.87 15.07
CA SER A 81 -8.89 15.58 16.22
C SER A 81 -8.17 14.67 17.22
N GLU A 82 -8.67 14.62 18.47
CA GLU A 82 -8.11 13.71 19.47
C GLU A 82 -8.18 12.24 19.04
N ASP A 83 -9.28 11.82 18.42
CA ASP A 83 -9.41 10.47 17.85
C ASP A 83 -8.31 10.17 16.81
N ASN A 84 -8.02 11.11 15.91
CA ASN A 84 -6.97 10.95 14.91
C ASN A 84 -5.57 10.91 15.55
N LYS A 85 -5.34 11.65 16.65
CA LYS A 85 -4.09 11.56 17.42
C LYS A 85 -3.96 10.21 18.13
N GLU A 86 -5.05 9.65 18.64
CA GLU A 86 -5.06 8.30 19.23
C GLU A 86 -4.72 7.24 18.18
N ILE A 87 -5.37 7.29 17.01
CA ILE A 87 -5.07 6.39 15.88
C ILE A 87 -3.61 6.50 15.46
N PHE A 88 -3.09 7.73 15.34
CA PHE A 88 -1.69 7.97 15.02
C PHE A 88 -0.76 7.30 16.04
N ARG A 89 -0.98 7.53 17.34
CA ARG A 89 -0.20 6.95 18.43
C ARG A 89 -0.29 5.42 18.45
N ARG A 90 -1.46 4.85 18.18
CA ARG A 90 -1.69 3.40 18.13
C ARG A 90 -0.81 2.72 17.08
N PHE A 91 -0.70 3.30 15.89
CA PHE A 91 0.00 2.68 14.77
C PHE A 91 1.48 3.08 14.66
N GLN A 92 1.88 4.20 15.24
CA GLN A 92 3.27 4.63 15.21
C GLN A 92 4.22 3.56 15.77
N GLY A 93 5.22 3.17 14.96
CA GLY A 93 6.23 2.20 15.37
C GLY A 93 5.78 0.73 15.38
N LYS A 94 4.53 0.41 15.05
CA LYS A 94 4.08 -0.98 14.89
C LYS A 94 4.83 -1.68 13.76
N THR A 95 5.03 -2.98 13.92
CA THR A 95 5.70 -3.82 12.92
C THR A 95 4.69 -4.48 11.99
N LEU A 96 5.17 -4.94 10.83
CA LEU A 96 4.33 -5.72 9.90
C LEU A 96 3.73 -6.98 10.57
N LYS A 97 4.50 -7.64 11.45
CA LYS A 97 4.01 -8.78 12.24
C LYS A 97 2.84 -8.37 13.12
N SER A 98 3.00 -7.30 13.91
CA SER A 98 1.93 -6.80 14.79
C SER A 98 0.66 -6.43 14.00
N LEU A 99 0.80 -5.83 12.81
CA LEU A 99 -0.35 -5.55 11.93
C LEU A 99 -1.01 -6.82 11.42
N THR A 100 -0.21 -7.84 11.07
CA THR A 100 -0.74 -9.12 10.58
C THR A 100 -1.55 -9.82 11.67
N ASP A 101 -1.03 -9.86 12.89
CA ASP A 101 -1.70 -10.47 14.04
C ASP A 101 -3.01 -9.72 14.34
N GLU A 102 -2.98 -8.39 14.40
CA GLU A 102 -4.15 -7.55 14.66
C GLU A 102 -5.21 -7.63 13.54
N MET A 103 -4.78 -7.68 12.28
CA MET A 103 -5.66 -7.86 11.12
C MET A 103 -6.42 -9.19 11.20
N MET A 104 -5.78 -10.23 11.73
CA MET A 104 -6.37 -11.55 11.88
C MET A 104 -7.35 -11.59 13.05
N ASP A 105 -6.98 -10.99 14.18
CA ASP A 105 -7.73 -10.99 15.43
C ASP A 105 -8.99 -10.11 15.40
N ILE A 106 -8.91 -8.91 14.79
CA ILE A 106 -10.00 -7.93 14.84
C ILE A 106 -11.31 -8.47 14.23
N GLY A 107 -12.43 -8.27 14.91
CA GLY A 107 -13.75 -8.56 14.36
C GLY A 107 -14.15 -7.61 13.23
N VAL A 108 -15.27 -7.89 12.56
CA VAL A 108 -15.89 -6.96 11.58
C VAL A 108 -17.41 -6.86 11.76
N GLY A 109 -17.91 -7.19 12.96
CA GLY A 109 -19.35 -7.24 13.26
C GLY A 109 -20.00 -5.87 13.53
N ASN A 110 -19.21 -4.82 13.78
CA ASN A 110 -19.69 -3.45 13.95
C ASN A 110 -18.87 -2.46 13.11
N GLU A 111 -19.39 -1.25 12.90
CA GLU A 111 -18.78 -0.27 11.98
C GLU A 111 -17.42 0.25 12.46
N GLN A 112 -17.23 0.39 13.77
CA GLN A 112 -15.96 0.85 14.33
C GLN A 112 -14.84 -0.16 14.06
N ASP A 113 -15.09 -1.44 14.32
CA ASP A 113 -14.14 -2.52 14.03
C ASP A 113 -13.92 -2.69 12.52
N ARG A 114 -14.96 -2.52 11.70
CA ARG A 114 -14.83 -2.51 10.23
C ARG A 114 -13.91 -1.39 9.76
N LEU A 115 -14.09 -0.16 10.26
CA LEU A 115 -13.22 0.96 9.92
C LEU A 115 -11.78 0.72 10.37
N MET A 116 -11.59 0.19 11.57
CA MET A 116 -10.26 -0.13 12.08
C MET A 116 -9.60 -1.26 11.27
N PHE A 117 -10.35 -2.31 10.90
CA PHE A 117 -9.89 -3.36 10.00
C PHE A 117 -9.44 -2.78 8.65
N LYS A 118 -10.25 -1.90 8.03
CA LYS A 118 -9.88 -1.22 6.78
C LYS A 118 -8.55 -0.48 6.94
N ARG A 119 -8.35 0.29 8.02
CA ARG A 119 -7.09 1.00 8.29
C ARG A 119 -5.90 0.06 8.46
N ILE A 120 -6.06 -1.02 9.25
CA ILE A 120 -5.01 -2.03 9.44
C ILE A 120 -4.66 -2.70 8.11
N PHE A 121 -5.65 -3.06 7.30
CA PHE A 121 -5.44 -3.66 5.98
C PHE A 121 -4.67 -2.73 5.05
N ILE A 122 -5.02 -1.43 5.02
CA ILE A 122 -4.31 -0.42 4.23
C ILE A 122 -2.84 -0.31 4.66
N LEU A 123 -2.55 -0.24 5.97
CA LEU A 123 -1.18 -0.23 6.47
C LEU A 123 -0.42 -1.51 6.12
N TYR A 124 -1.08 -2.66 6.29
CA TYR A 124 -0.51 -3.96 5.97
C TYR A 124 -0.11 -4.04 4.49
N ILE A 125 -1.02 -3.67 3.57
CA ILE A 125 -0.73 -3.79 2.14
C ILE A 125 0.33 -2.80 1.66
N GLN A 126 0.34 -1.59 2.24
CA GLN A 126 1.42 -0.63 2.01
C GLN A 126 2.77 -1.21 2.44
N MET A 127 2.89 -1.72 3.66
CA MET A 127 4.15 -2.24 4.18
C MET A 127 4.61 -3.54 3.52
N ALA A 128 3.68 -4.46 3.25
CA ALA A 128 4.01 -5.78 2.74
C ALA A 128 4.31 -5.77 1.24
N PHE A 129 3.68 -4.87 0.48
CA PHE A 129 3.58 -5.04 -0.97
C PHE A 129 3.75 -3.75 -1.78
N LEU A 130 3.01 -2.68 -1.46
CA LEU A 130 2.96 -1.50 -2.33
C LEU A 130 4.10 -0.51 -2.12
N LEU A 131 4.48 -0.30 -0.85
CA LEU A 131 5.50 0.65 -0.41
C LEU A 131 6.49 -0.03 0.58
N PRO A 132 7.08 -1.18 0.21
CA PRO A 132 7.91 -1.94 1.13
C PRO A 132 9.17 -1.14 1.49
N MET A 133 9.45 -1.02 2.79
CA MET A 133 10.68 -0.43 3.32
C MET A 133 11.59 -1.51 3.91
N THR A 134 12.89 -1.21 3.99
CA THR A 134 13.86 -2.04 4.72
C THR A 134 13.57 -2.08 6.23
N ILE A 135 13.04 -0.99 6.77
CA ILE A 135 12.62 -0.90 8.17
C ILE A 135 11.26 -1.58 8.31
N ASN A 136 11.18 -2.58 9.18
CA ASN A 136 9.97 -3.38 9.41
C ASN A 136 8.91 -2.68 10.28
N LYS A 137 8.96 -1.35 10.42
CA LYS A 137 8.07 -0.52 11.23
C LYS A 137 7.30 0.48 10.38
N ILE A 138 6.11 0.87 10.81
CA ILE A 138 5.33 1.95 10.21
C ILE A 138 6.13 3.25 10.20
N SER A 139 6.19 3.89 9.03
CA SER A 139 6.73 5.24 8.79
C SER A 139 5.60 6.22 8.54
N PRO A 140 5.81 7.55 8.72
CA PRO A 140 4.84 8.57 8.35
C PRO A 140 4.24 8.43 6.95
N VAL A 141 5.00 7.92 5.96
CA VAL A 141 4.50 7.70 4.58
C VAL A 141 3.33 6.70 4.51
N HIS A 142 3.26 5.75 5.46
CA HIS A 142 2.17 4.78 5.55
C HIS A 142 0.94 5.33 6.26
N LEU A 143 1.10 6.38 7.07
CA LEU A 143 0.02 6.87 7.92
C LEU A 143 -0.94 7.80 7.18
N THR A 144 -0.53 8.46 6.09
CA THR A 144 -1.42 9.36 5.35
C THR A 144 -2.73 8.68 4.91
N PRO A 145 -2.70 7.50 4.24
CA PRO A 145 -3.93 6.94 3.66
C PRO A 145 -5.00 6.54 4.68
N ILE A 146 -4.62 6.15 5.91
CA ILE A 146 -5.59 5.71 6.93
C ILE A 146 -6.44 6.86 7.52
N PHE A 147 -6.08 8.11 7.23
CA PHE A 147 -6.87 9.30 7.58
C PHE A 147 -7.74 9.79 6.42
N GLU A 148 -7.58 9.21 5.23
CA GLU A 148 -8.31 9.56 4.00
C GLU A 148 -9.31 8.45 3.62
N MET A 149 -9.89 7.77 4.63
CA MET A 149 -10.70 6.56 4.43
C MET A 149 -11.95 6.79 3.58
N ASP A 150 -12.52 7.99 3.60
CA ASP A 150 -13.71 8.33 2.82
C ASP A 150 -13.44 8.40 1.32
N THR A 151 -12.20 8.71 0.92
CA THR A 151 -11.78 8.86 -0.48
C THR A 151 -10.82 7.75 -0.92
N ILE A 152 -10.54 6.76 -0.07
CA ILE A 152 -9.46 5.78 -0.24
C ILE A 152 -9.54 4.97 -1.53
N THR A 153 -10.76 4.68 -1.98
CA THR A 153 -11.09 3.94 -3.21
C THR A 153 -11.00 4.81 -4.47
N GLU A 154 -10.84 6.12 -4.29
CA GLU A 154 -10.70 7.11 -5.35
C GLU A 154 -9.26 7.53 -5.58
N ARG A 155 -8.37 7.24 -4.63
CA ARG A 155 -6.96 7.62 -4.70
C ARG A 155 -6.18 6.83 -5.76
N ASN A 156 -5.16 7.49 -6.30
CA ASN A 156 -4.28 6.92 -7.30
C ASN A 156 -3.16 6.06 -6.69
N TRP A 157 -3.49 4.81 -6.35
CA TRP A 157 -2.54 3.85 -5.77
C TRP A 157 -1.37 3.52 -6.70
N GLY A 158 -1.61 3.37 -8.00
CA GLY A 158 -0.55 3.13 -8.99
C GLY A 158 0.48 4.26 -9.02
N ARG A 159 0.05 5.51 -8.83
CA ARG A 159 0.94 6.67 -8.76
C ARG A 159 1.66 6.75 -7.41
N ALA A 160 0.99 6.41 -6.32
CA ALA A 160 1.59 6.35 -4.99
C ALA A 160 2.80 5.39 -4.94
N CYS A 161 2.70 4.22 -5.59
CA CYS A 161 3.83 3.29 -5.74
C CYS A 161 5.03 3.94 -6.43
N ILE A 162 4.82 4.62 -7.56
CA ILE A 162 5.91 5.29 -8.29
C ILE A 162 6.55 6.38 -7.43
N GLU A 163 5.76 7.26 -6.83
CA GLU A 163 6.28 8.36 -6.01
C GLU A 163 7.12 7.86 -4.83
N PHE A 164 6.68 6.77 -4.19
CA PHE A 164 7.46 6.14 -3.14
C PHE A 164 8.81 5.60 -3.63
N TYR A 165 8.86 4.94 -4.79
CA TYR A 165 10.13 4.46 -5.35
C TYR A 165 11.11 5.59 -5.68
N HIS A 166 10.62 6.78 -6.02
CA HIS A 166 11.46 7.97 -6.22
C HIS A 166 11.97 8.56 -4.89
N GLN A 167 11.19 8.47 -3.82
CA GLN A 167 11.56 9.00 -2.50
C GLN A 167 12.55 8.11 -1.74
N GLY A 168 12.50 6.78 -1.92
CA GLY A 168 13.30 5.81 -1.16
C GLY A 168 14.81 5.75 -1.47
N ARG A 169 15.36 6.67 -2.26
CA ARG A 169 16.81 6.72 -2.62
C ARG A 169 17.49 8.09 -2.44
N ASN A 170 16.83 9.05 -1.81
CA ASN A 170 17.44 10.33 -1.42
C ASN A 170 17.76 10.36 0.07
#